data_AF-A0A1U7GF54-F1
#
_entry.id   AF-A0A1U7GF54-F1
#
_cell.length_a   1.000
_cell.length_b   1.000
_cell.length_c   1.000
_cell.angle_alpha   90.00
_cell.angle_beta   90.00
_cell.angle_gamma   90.00
#
_symmetry.space_group_name_H-M   'P 1'
#
loop_
_entity.id
_entity.type
_entity.pdbx_description
1 polymer ?
#
loop_
_entity_poly.entity_id
_entity_poly.type
_entity_poly.pdbx_seq_one_letter_code
_entity_poly.pdbx_strand_id
1 'polypeptide(L)'
;MEKLVGSGVTRSVAEELARVFGDDQVSRQIEALPHRRPKDGAATLVSSIREDWALPEELRRAKEKAARLSEERERRAREESIKRARRLDEEKVSRFWASMTPGERERFVEEAIEHADPEQRDLIRSLKPHEPLYRAYRVAARDEHIRRKLGLEVRD
;
A
#
# COMPACT_ATOMS: atom_id res chain seq x y z
N MET A 1 -19.33 2.44 29.62
CA MET A 1 -20.01 2.87 30.87
C MET A 1 -19.13 3.78 31.73
N GLU A 2 -17.95 3.35 32.20
CA GLU A 2 -17.10 4.17 33.10
C GLU A 2 -16.76 5.56 32.54
N LYS A 3 -16.49 5.67 31.24
CA LYS A 3 -16.21 6.96 30.57
C LYS A 3 -17.40 7.95 30.61
N LEU A 4 -18.65 7.44 30.55
CA LEU A 4 -19.86 8.26 30.67
C LEU A 4 -20.02 8.77 32.10
N VAL A 5 -19.83 7.89 33.09
CA VAL A 5 -19.88 8.26 34.51
C VAL A 5 -18.77 9.25 34.86
N GLY A 6 -17.56 9.05 34.34
CA GLY A 6 -16.43 9.98 34.49
C GLY A 6 -16.68 11.36 33.85
N SER A 7 -17.66 11.45 32.94
CA SER A 7 -18.10 12.72 32.34
C SER A 7 -19.29 13.36 33.07
N GLY A 8 -19.66 12.83 34.25
CA GLY A 8 -20.73 13.35 35.12
C GLY A 8 -22.12 12.79 34.84
N VAL A 9 -22.26 11.80 33.95
CA VAL A 9 -23.55 11.13 33.68
C VAL A 9 -23.85 10.14 34.81
N THR A 10 -25.09 10.13 35.33
CA THR A 10 -25.48 9.18 36.38
C THR A 10 -25.39 7.73 35.88
N ARG A 11 -25.11 6.78 36.77
CA ARG A 11 -24.95 5.37 36.39
C ARG A 11 -26.17 4.82 35.63
N SER A 12 -27.39 5.12 36.10
CA SER A 12 -28.62 4.68 35.45
C SER A 12 -28.75 5.21 34.01
N VAL A 13 -28.40 6.47 33.76
CA VAL A 13 -28.45 7.05 32.40
C VAL A 13 -27.30 6.51 31.55
N ALA A 14 -26.12 6.30 32.12
CA ALA A 14 -24.99 5.70 31.40
C ALA A 14 -25.28 4.25 30.95
N GLU A 15 -25.97 3.47 31.78
CA GLU A 15 -26.45 2.12 31.45
C GLU A 15 -27.50 2.15 30.34
N GLU A 16 -28.47 3.08 30.41
CA GLU A 16 -29.46 3.29 29.35
C GLU A 16 -28.76 3.63 28.02
N LEU A 17 -27.87 4.63 28.02
CA LEU A 17 -27.20 5.09 26.81
C LEU A 17 -26.33 3.99 26.18
N ALA A 18 -25.58 3.22 26.98
CA ALA A 18 -24.75 2.13 26.48
C ALA A 18 -25.57 0.94 25.93
N ARG A 19 -26.80 0.75 26.43
CA ARG A 19 -27.71 -0.29 25.93
C ARG A 19 -28.43 0.13 24.65
N VAL A 20 -28.81 1.40 24.55
CA VAL A 20 -29.64 1.91 23.45
C VAL A 20 -28.80 2.35 22.25
N PHE A 21 -27.62 2.93 22.48
CA PHE A 21 -26.77 3.47 21.43
C PHE A 21 -25.51 2.62 21.25
N GLY A 22 -25.02 2.53 20.01
CA GLY A 22 -23.82 1.76 19.70
C GLY A 22 -22.55 2.36 20.31
N ASP A 23 -21.58 1.50 20.62
CA ASP A 23 -20.31 1.89 21.23
C ASP A 23 -19.54 2.95 20.43
N ASP A 24 -19.63 2.91 19.09
CA ASP A 24 -19.00 3.91 18.21
C ASP A 24 -19.60 5.30 18.41
N GLN A 25 -20.94 5.40 18.37
CA GLN A 25 -21.66 6.66 18.57
C GLN A 25 -21.37 7.25 19.95
N VAL A 26 -21.46 6.44 21.01
CA VAL A 26 -21.16 6.87 22.38
C VAL A 26 -19.72 7.36 22.50
N SER A 27 -18.76 6.59 21.99
CA SER A 27 -17.33 6.94 22.05
C SER A 27 -17.03 8.22 21.27
N ARG A 28 -17.63 8.38 20.09
CA ARG A 28 -17.50 9.56 19.25
C ARG A 28 -17.96 10.84 19.95
N GLN A 29 -19.09 10.78 20.67
CA GLN A 29 -19.61 11.95 21.38
C GLN A 29 -18.81 12.26 22.67
N ILE A 30 -18.31 11.24 23.36
CA ILE A 30 -17.38 11.43 24.49
C ILE A 30 -16.12 12.15 24.01
N GLU A 31 -15.54 11.73 22.89
CA GLU A 31 -14.36 12.38 22.29
C GLU A 31 -14.67 13.82 21.85
N ALA A 32 -15.86 14.08 21.34
CA ALA A 32 -16.29 15.40 20.92
C ALA A 32 -16.51 16.39 22.08
N LEU A 33 -16.83 15.89 23.28
CA LEU A 33 -17.29 16.71 24.41
C LEU A 33 -16.32 17.86 24.78
N PRO A 34 -14.99 17.64 24.90
CA PRO A 34 -14.04 18.72 25.20
C PRO A 34 -14.00 19.81 24.12
N HIS A 35 -14.23 19.44 22.86
CA HIS A 35 -14.24 20.37 21.73
C HIS A 35 -15.53 21.20 21.67
N ARG A 36 -16.61 20.76 22.32
CA ARG A 36 -17.87 21.52 22.44
C ARG A 36 -17.83 22.57 23.56
N ARG A 37 -16.91 22.45 24.52
CA ARG A 37 -16.77 23.35 25.70
C ARG A 37 -18.11 23.63 26.40
N PRO A 38 -18.84 22.58 26.82
CA PRO A 38 -20.16 22.76 27.40
C PRO A 38 -20.11 23.41 28.78
N LYS A 39 -21.16 24.15 29.13
CA LYS A 39 -21.39 24.62 30.51
C LYS A 39 -21.80 23.48 31.44
N ASP A 40 -22.60 22.55 30.93
CA ASP A 40 -22.97 21.29 31.58
C ASP A 40 -22.52 20.12 30.69
N GLY A 41 -21.44 19.46 31.10
CA GLY A 41 -20.84 18.35 30.37
C GLY A 41 -21.77 17.13 30.29
N ALA A 42 -22.48 16.80 31.37
CA ALA A 42 -23.33 15.63 31.43
C ALA A 42 -24.58 15.80 30.55
N ALA A 43 -25.27 16.94 30.67
CA ALA A 43 -26.44 17.23 29.85
C ALA A 43 -26.09 17.29 28.36
N THR A 44 -24.99 17.98 28.02
CA THR A 44 -24.55 18.09 26.62
C THR A 44 -24.17 16.73 26.04
N LEU A 45 -23.48 15.88 26.82
CA LEU A 45 -23.10 14.55 26.37
C LEU A 45 -24.35 13.69 26.10
N VAL A 46 -25.33 13.67 27.01
CA VAL A 46 -26.58 12.92 26.84
C VAL A 46 -27.32 13.36 25.58
N SER A 47 -27.51 14.68 25.37
CA SER A 47 -28.16 15.21 24.17
C SER A 47 -27.39 14.85 22.90
N SER A 48 -26.08 15.05 22.89
CA SER A 48 -25.25 14.76 21.71
C SER A 48 -25.26 13.29 21.30
N ILE A 49 -25.41 12.37 22.27
CA ILE A 49 -25.59 10.93 22.00
C ILE A 49 -26.99 10.68 21.47
N ARG A 50 -28.04 11.15 22.14
CA ARG A 50 -29.43 10.86 21.76
C ARG A 50 -29.81 11.41 20.38
N GLU A 51 -29.29 12.58 20.03
CA GLU A 51 -29.59 13.28 18.77
C GLU A 51 -28.52 13.08 17.69
N ASP A 52 -27.51 12.25 17.99
CA ASP A 52 -26.35 11.98 17.14
C ASP A 52 -25.70 13.22 16.51
N TRP A 53 -25.30 14.18 17.35
CA TRP A 53 -24.75 15.44 16.87
C TRP A 53 -23.50 15.25 15.99
N ALA A 54 -23.41 16.03 14.91
CA ALA A 54 -22.21 16.09 14.10
C ALA A 54 -20.96 16.46 14.94
N LEU A 55 -19.81 15.93 14.56
CA LEU A 55 -18.54 16.25 15.21
C LEU A 55 -18.21 17.74 15.05
N PRO A 56 -17.63 18.38 16.10
CA PRO A 56 -17.06 19.71 15.96
C PRO A 56 -16.09 19.79 14.79
N GLU A 57 -16.15 20.87 14.03
CA GLU A 57 -15.40 21.05 12.78
C GLU A 57 -13.89 20.81 12.94
N GLU A 58 -13.31 21.29 14.05
CA GLU A 58 -11.90 21.10 14.37
C GLU A 58 -11.53 19.62 14.52
N LEU A 59 -12.35 18.85 15.24
CA LEU A 59 -12.13 17.42 15.46
C LEU A 59 -12.35 16.63 14.18
N ARG A 60 -13.39 16.98 13.39
CA ARG A 60 -13.64 16.39 12.07
C ARG A 60 -12.43 16.57 11.14
N ARG A 61 -11.93 17.81 11.01
CA ARG A 61 -10.73 18.11 10.20
C ARG A 61 -9.47 17.41 10.70
N ALA A 62 -9.30 17.29 12.01
CA ALA A 62 -8.17 16.58 12.60
C ALA A 62 -8.20 15.09 12.24
N LYS A 63 -9.37 14.45 12.34
CA LYS A 63 -9.58 13.04 11.94
C LYS A 63 -9.35 12.83 10.45
N GLU A 64 -9.89 13.70 9.59
CA GLU A 64 -9.67 13.63 8.14
C GLU A 64 -8.19 13.78 7.77
N LYS A 65 -7.49 14.73 8.40
CA LYS A 65 -6.06 14.92 8.19
C LYS A 65 -5.25 13.71 8.65
N ALA A 66 -5.59 13.12 9.78
CA ALA A 66 -4.94 11.93 10.31
C ALA A 66 -5.15 10.72 9.39
N ALA A 67 -6.37 10.49 8.91
CA ALA A 67 -6.70 9.43 7.96
C ALA A 67 -5.88 9.58 6.67
N ARG A 68 -5.88 10.78 6.07
CA ARG A 68 -5.10 11.06 4.85
C ARG A 68 -3.60 10.83 5.03
N LEU A 69 -3.03 11.21 6.18
CA LEU A 69 -1.62 10.98 6.48
C LEU A 69 -1.31 9.49 6.66
N SER A 70 -2.23 8.72 7.25
CA SER A 70 -2.08 7.27 7.40
C SER A 70 -2.09 6.59 6.03
N GLU A 71 -3.07 6.91 5.19
CA GLU A 71 -3.18 6.38 3.82
C GLU A 71 -1.95 6.73 2.98
N GLU A 72 -1.45 7.96 3.08
CA GLU A 72 -0.24 8.37 2.38
C GLU A 72 1.00 7.62 2.86
N ARG A 73 1.13 7.40 4.18
CA ARG A 73 2.23 6.60 4.74
C ARG A 73 2.16 5.16 4.29
N GLU A 74 0.98 4.54 4.31
CA GLU A 74 0.79 3.17 3.83
C GLU A 74 1.11 3.05 2.35
N ARG A 75 0.64 4.01 1.53
CA ARG A 75 0.96 4.04 0.10
C ARG A 75 2.46 4.14 -0.14
N ARG A 76 3.14 5.09 0.52
CA ARG A 76 4.60 5.24 0.42
C ARG A 76 5.35 3.99 0.88
N ALA A 77 4.91 3.36 1.97
CA ALA A 77 5.52 2.12 2.47
C ALA A 77 5.37 0.96 1.47
N ARG A 78 4.19 0.82 0.83
CA ARG A 78 3.96 -0.18 -0.23
C ARG A 78 4.84 0.10 -1.45
N GLU A 79 4.89 1.35 -1.92
CA GLU A 79 5.75 1.76 -3.04
C GLU A 79 7.23 1.49 -2.76
N GLU A 80 7.71 1.81 -1.56
CA GLU A 80 9.08 1.53 -1.14
C GLU A 80 9.37 0.03 -1.07
N SER A 81 8.44 -0.77 -0.55
CA SER A 81 8.57 -2.22 -0.49
C SER A 81 8.70 -2.83 -1.89
N ILE A 82 7.82 -2.43 -2.82
CA ILE A 82 7.86 -2.86 -4.23
C ILE A 82 9.19 -2.44 -4.87
N LYS A 83 9.64 -1.19 -4.64
CA LYS A 83 10.91 -0.69 -5.18
C LYS A 83 12.11 -1.47 -4.64
N ARG A 84 12.10 -1.82 -3.34
CA ARG A 84 13.16 -2.62 -2.71
C ARG A 84 13.17 -4.04 -3.26
N ALA A 85 12.02 -4.69 -3.39
CA ALA A 85 11.90 -6.01 -3.99
C ALA A 85 12.45 -6.03 -5.43
N ARG A 86 12.01 -5.08 -6.26
CA ARG A 86 12.53 -4.91 -7.63
C ARG A 86 14.04 -4.72 -7.66
N ARG A 87 14.60 -3.90 -6.77
CA ARG A 87 16.05 -3.69 -6.69
C ARG A 87 16.80 -4.98 -6.36
N LEU A 88 16.31 -5.76 -5.39
CA LEU A 88 16.91 -7.04 -5.02
C LEU A 88 16.88 -8.03 -6.20
N ASP A 89 15.79 -8.03 -6.97
CA ASP A 89 15.68 -8.88 -8.15
C ASP A 89 16.65 -8.45 -9.27
N GLU A 90 16.80 -7.15 -9.52
CA GLU A 90 17.83 -6.66 -10.46
C GLU A 90 19.25 -7.01 -10.00
N GLU A 91 19.52 -6.98 -8.69
CA GLU A 91 20.81 -7.41 -8.15
C GLU A 91 21.05 -8.92 -8.38
N LYS A 92 20.02 -9.77 -8.25
CA LYS A 92 20.12 -11.20 -8.56
C LYS A 92 20.40 -11.43 -10.05
N VAL A 93 19.68 -10.75 -10.93
CA VAL A 93 19.87 -10.83 -12.40
C VAL A 93 21.30 -10.41 -12.76
N SER A 94 21.76 -9.28 -12.21
CA SER A 94 23.10 -8.75 -12.45
C SER A 94 24.19 -9.72 -11.97
N ARG A 95 24.06 -10.29 -10.77
CA ARG A 95 25.02 -11.28 -10.24
C ARG A 95 25.05 -12.56 -11.07
N PHE A 96 23.88 -13.06 -11.47
CA PHE A 96 23.78 -14.24 -12.32
C PHE A 96 24.50 -14.03 -13.65
N TRP A 97 24.22 -12.91 -14.33
CA TRP A 97 24.91 -12.56 -15.57
C TRP A 97 26.43 -12.37 -15.38
N ALA A 98 26.82 -11.73 -14.28
CA ALA A 98 28.22 -11.47 -13.96
C ALA A 98 29.02 -12.76 -13.74
N SER A 99 28.38 -13.82 -13.21
CA SER A 99 29.02 -15.10 -12.91
C SER A 99 29.47 -15.90 -14.13
N MET A 100 28.93 -15.59 -15.32
CA MET A 100 29.27 -16.27 -16.57
C MET A 100 30.49 -15.64 -17.26
N THR A 101 31.31 -16.48 -17.88
CA THR A 101 32.36 -16.07 -18.81
C THR A 101 31.78 -15.50 -20.12
N PRO A 102 32.57 -14.76 -20.91
CA PRO A 102 32.08 -14.21 -22.19
C PRO A 102 31.54 -15.28 -23.15
N GLY A 103 32.16 -16.46 -23.22
CA GLY A 103 31.70 -17.55 -24.09
C GLY A 103 30.41 -18.21 -23.60
N GLU A 104 30.20 -18.30 -22.29
CA GLU A 104 28.94 -18.78 -21.71
C GLU A 104 27.81 -17.78 -21.92
N ARG A 105 28.10 -16.48 -21.80
CA ARG A 105 27.15 -15.40 -22.03
C ARG A 105 26.58 -15.42 -23.45
N GLU A 106 27.42 -15.63 -24.47
CA GLU A 106 26.95 -15.67 -25.85
C GLU A 106 26.01 -16.87 -26.09
N ARG A 107 26.42 -18.07 -25.65
CA ARG A 107 25.57 -19.27 -25.73
C ARG A 107 24.26 -19.11 -24.96
N PHE A 108 24.31 -18.48 -23.80
CA PHE A 108 23.13 -18.22 -22.98
C PHE A 108 22.17 -17.24 -23.67
N VAL A 109 22.67 -16.23 -24.37
CA VAL A 109 21.82 -15.31 -25.15
C VAL A 109 21.18 -16.03 -26.33
N GLU A 110 21.90 -16.93 -27.01
CA GLU A 110 21.31 -17.77 -28.06
C GLU A 110 20.21 -18.68 -27.50
N GLU A 111 20.47 -19.36 -26.38
CA GLU A 111 19.46 -20.15 -25.66
C GLU A 111 18.24 -19.29 -25.30
N ALA A 112 18.47 -18.06 -24.80
CA ALA A 112 17.41 -17.14 -24.43
C ALA A 112 16.53 -16.72 -25.62
N ILE A 113 17.11 -16.49 -26.80
CA ILE A 113 16.37 -16.16 -28.02
C ILE A 113 15.55 -17.36 -28.51
N GLU A 114 16.07 -18.58 -28.42
CA GLU A 114 15.31 -19.77 -28.81
C GLU A 114 14.10 -20.03 -27.89
N HIS A 115 14.22 -19.69 -26.60
CA HIS A 115 13.16 -19.80 -25.61
C HIS A 115 12.29 -18.53 -25.47
N ALA A 116 12.57 -17.49 -26.26
CA ALA A 116 11.70 -16.32 -26.35
C ALA A 116 10.34 -16.72 -26.95
N ASP A 117 9.33 -15.88 -26.76
CA ASP A 117 8.06 -16.09 -27.47
C ASP A 117 8.29 -16.04 -29.00
N PRO A 118 7.42 -16.69 -29.80
CA PRO A 118 7.63 -16.79 -31.23
C PRO A 118 7.71 -15.43 -31.95
N GLU A 119 6.94 -14.44 -31.51
CA GLU A 119 6.91 -13.11 -32.14
C GLU A 119 8.22 -12.35 -31.88
N GLN A 120 8.69 -12.35 -30.63
CA GLN A 120 9.97 -11.74 -30.26
C GLN A 120 11.14 -12.44 -30.94
N ARG A 121 11.14 -13.78 -31.00
CA ARG A 121 12.19 -14.55 -31.68
C ARG A 121 12.26 -14.23 -33.17
N ASP A 122 11.13 -14.20 -33.86
CA ASP A 122 11.07 -13.92 -35.29
C ASP A 122 11.47 -12.47 -35.58
N LEU A 123 11.06 -11.53 -34.72
CA LEU A 123 11.50 -10.14 -34.78
C LEU A 123 13.02 -10.03 -34.64
N ILE A 124 13.62 -10.65 -33.62
CA ILE A 124 15.07 -10.64 -33.41
C ILE A 124 15.81 -11.19 -34.65
N ARG A 125 15.30 -12.28 -35.24
CA ARG A 125 15.89 -12.91 -36.43
C ARG A 125 15.79 -12.07 -37.70
N SER A 126 14.77 -11.21 -37.81
CA SER A 126 14.61 -10.29 -38.95
C SER A 126 15.53 -9.06 -38.89
N LEU A 127 16.01 -8.69 -37.69
CA LEU A 127 16.81 -7.50 -37.46
C LEU A 127 18.30 -7.76 -37.72
N LYS A 128 19.01 -6.75 -38.23
CA LYS A 128 20.48 -6.85 -38.43
C LYS A 128 21.25 -6.50 -37.16
N PRO A 129 22.45 -7.07 -36.94
CA PRO A 129 23.22 -6.85 -35.71
C PRO A 129 23.58 -5.38 -35.37
N HIS A 130 23.66 -4.52 -36.38
CA HIS A 130 23.95 -3.10 -36.20
C HIS A 130 22.72 -2.26 -35.83
N GLU A 131 21.51 -2.84 -35.90
CA GLU A 131 20.29 -2.13 -35.59
C GLU A 131 20.13 -1.97 -34.07
N PRO A 132 19.80 -0.77 -33.57
CA PRO A 132 19.58 -0.56 -32.13
C PRO A 132 18.53 -1.50 -31.54
N LEU A 133 17.49 -1.82 -32.32
CA LEU A 133 16.42 -2.75 -31.92
C LEU A 133 16.94 -4.17 -31.74
N TYR A 134 17.87 -4.64 -32.58
CA TYR A 134 18.45 -5.98 -32.43
C TYR A 134 19.10 -6.14 -31.05
N ARG A 135 19.91 -5.14 -30.65
CA ARG A 135 20.54 -5.14 -29.33
C ARG A 135 19.52 -5.08 -28.20
N ALA A 136 18.49 -4.24 -28.33
CA ALA A 136 17.46 -4.07 -27.31
C ALA A 136 16.67 -5.37 -27.08
N TYR A 137 16.19 -6.01 -28.15
CA TYR A 137 15.44 -7.26 -28.03
C TYR A 137 16.29 -8.44 -27.56
N ARG A 138 17.58 -8.52 -27.95
CA ARG A 138 18.50 -9.52 -27.38
C ARG A 138 18.69 -9.36 -25.87
N VAL A 139 18.80 -8.12 -25.40
CA VAL A 139 18.91 -7.83 -23.97
C VAL A 139 17.60 -8.19 -23.25
N ALA A 140 16.45 -7.88 -23.84
CA ALA A 140 15.14 -8.24 -23.28
C ALA A 140 14.98 -9.76 -23.15
N ALA A 141 15.21 -10.52 -24.23
CA ALA A 141 15.14 -11.98 -24.22
C ALA A 141 16.10 -12.60 -23.20
N ARG A 142 17.33 -12.08 -23.12
CA ARG A 142 18.32 -12.49 -22.09
C ARG A 142 17.78 -12.27 -20.68
N ASP A 143 17.34 -11.05 -20.36
CA ASP A 143 16.94 -10.71 -18.99
C ASP A 143 15.68 -11.46 -18.56
N GLU A 144 14.74 -11.68 -19.47
CA GLU A 144 13.59 -12.53 -19.26
C GLU A 144 14.01 -13.99 -19.00
N HIS A 145 14.92 -14.54 -19.81
CA HIS A 145 15.41 -15.90 -19.61
C HIS A 145 16.15 -16.06 -18.28
N ILE A 146 16.95 -15.07 -17.86
CA ILE A 146 17.57 -15.05 -16.52
C ILE A 146 16.50 -15.04 -15.43
N ARG A 147 15.49 -14.17 -15.55
CA ARG A 147 14.40 -14.07 -14.57
C ARG A 147 13.65 -15.40 -14.45
N ARG A 148 13.32 -16.07 -15.56
CA ARG A 148 12.71 -17.41 -15.55
C ARG A 148 13.59 -18.45 -14.85
N LYS A 149 14.90 -18.50 -15.13
CA LYS A 149 15.84 -19.43 -14.46
C LYS A 149 15.96 -19.17 -12.96
N LEU A 150 15.82 -17.91 -12.53
CA LEU A 150 15.88 -17.51 -11.12
C LEU A 150 14.51 -17.56 -10.41
N GLY A 151 13.43 -17.96 -11.10
CA GLY A 151 12.07 -17.96 -10.56
C GLY A 151 11.53 -16.56 -10.22
N LEU A 152 11.99 -15.54 -10.93
CA LEU A 152 11.57 -14.15 -10.78
C LEU A 152 10.45 -13.81 -11.77
N GLU A 153 9.64 -12.80 -11.42
CA GLU A 153 8.60 -12.27 -12.30
C GLU A 153 9.21 -11.73 -13.59
N VAL A 154 8.66 -12.16 -14.73
CA VAL A 154 9.01 -11.64 -16.04
C VAL A 154 8.35 -10.27 -16.21
N ARG A 155 9.07 -9.33 -16.81
CA ARG A 155 8.50 -8.01 -17.11
C ARG A 155 7.84 -8.06 -18.48
N ASP A 156 6.56 -7.70 -18.52
CA ASP A 156 5.84 -7.37 -19.76
C ASP A 156 6.41 -6.10 -20.42
#